data_AF-A0A5S5DT44-F1
#
_entry.id   AF-A0A5S5DT44-F1
#
_cell.length_a   1.000
_cell.length_b   1.000
_cell.length_c   1.000
_cell.angle_alpha   90.00
_cell.angle_beta   90.00
_cell.angle_gamma   90.00
#
_symmetry.space_group_name_H-M   'P 1'
#
loop_
_entity.id
_entity.type
_entity.pdbx_description
1 polymer ?
#
loop_
_entity_poly.entity_id
_entity_poly.type
_entity_poly.pdbx_seq_one_letter_code
_entity_poly.pdbx_strand_id
1 'polypeptide(L)'
;MKFNNTVLGVLGAASVGALLGVLFAPKKGSETRKDIVEGSKDLAVDIKNNIDNVVNEVSEKFSTLKQEGEELVQKGKEKADELAQKGKEKINRVTEQA
;
A
#
# COMPACT_ATOMS: atom_id res chain seq x y z
N MET A 1 8.86 3.47 -23.61
CA MET A 1 9.35 3.08 -22.27
C MET A 1 8.43 3.71 -21.22
N LYS A 2 7.60 2.92 -20.51
CA LYS A 2 6.54 3.38 -19.57
C LYS A 2 6.94 3.31 -18.08
N PHE A 3 8.21 3.00 -17.79
CA PHE A 3 8.76 2.81 -16.43
C PHE A 3 8.65 4.05 -15.53
N ASN A 4 8.55 5.24 -16.13
CA ASN A 4 8.50 6.52 -15.42
C ASN A 4 7.25 6.69 -14.55
N ASN A 5 6.11 6.03 -14.85
CA ASN A 5 4.86 6.23 -14.08
C ASN A 5 4.64 5.19 -12.97
N THR A 6 5.06 3.93 -13.12
CA THR A 6 4.91 2.92 -12.04
C THR A 6 5.96 3.09 -10.96
N VAL A 7 7.18 3.47 -11.32
CA VAL A 7 8.18 3.87 -10.30
C VAL A 7 7.76 5.18 -9.68
N LEU A 8 7.23 6.15 -10.42
CA LEU A 8 6.63 7.33 -9.81
C LEU A 8 5.37 6.99 -9.00
N GLY A 9 4.70 5.88 -9.29
CA GLY A 9 3.52 5.38 -8.57
C GLY A 9 3.86 4.50 -7.37
N VAL A 10 4.99 3.78 -7.37
CA VAL A 10 5.51 2.97 -6.26
C VAL A 10 6.38 3.83 -5.37
N LEU A 11 7.25 4.67 -5.91
CA LEU A 11 7.85 5.77 -5.15
C LEU A 11 6.78 6.78 -4.79
N GLY A 12 5.72 6.93 -5.56
CA GLY A 12 4.55 7.70 -5.18
C GLY A 12 3.84 7.04 -4.01
N ALA A 13 3.57 5.75 -4.07
CA ALA A 13 2.87 4.99 -3.02
C ALA A 13 3.78 4.63 -1.84
N ALA A 14 5.09 4.63 -2.01
CA ALA A 14 6.10 4.40 -1.00
C ALA A 14 6.64 5.72 -0.48
N SER A 15 6.58 6.82 -1.21
CA SER A 15 6.77 8.16 -0.64
C SER A 15 5.50 8.58 0.06
N VAL A 16 4.31 8.40 -0.52
CA VAL A 16 3.05 8.52 0.21
C VAL A 16 3.05 7.50 1.33
N GLY A 17 3.50 6.27 1.12
CA GLY A 17 3.57 5.23 2.16
C GLY A 17 4.63 5.51 3.22
N ALA A 18 5.75 6.14 2.89
CA ALA A 18 6.80 6.53 3.81
C ALA A 18 6.52 7.89 4.43
N LEU A 19 5.80 8.78 3.77
CA LEU A 19 5.34 10.05 4.30
C LEU A 19 4.21 9.74 5.28
N LEU A 20 3.20 8.98 4.86
CA LEU A 20 2.22 8.42 5.77
C LEU A 20 2.94 7.58 6.84
N GLY A 21 3.92 6.75 6.50
CA GLY A 21 4.67 5.95 7.46
C GLY A 21 5.44 6.79 8.49
N VAL A 22 6.10 7.87 8.08
CA VAL A 22 6.85 8.81 8.93
C VAL A 22 5.91 9.73 9.70
N LEU A 23 4.79 10.16 9.10
CA LEU A 23 3.76 10.98 9.73
C LEU A 23 2.99 10.18 10.79
N PHE A 24 2.66 8.92 10.51
CA PHE A 24 2.06 8.01 11.47
C PHE A 24 3.08 7.49 12.50
N ALA A 25 4.39 7.46 12.18
CA ALA A 25 5.45 7.04 13.10
C ALA A 25 6.69 7.98 13.07
N PRO A 26 6.68 9.12 13.80
CA PRO A 26 7.78 10.08 13.82
C PRO A 26 8.90 9.69 14.81
N LYS A 27 10.15 9.78 14.37
CA LYS A 27 11.35 9.65 15.22
C LYS A 27 11.78 11.00 15.82
N LYS A 28 12.47 11.00 16.96
CA LYS A 28 13.12 12.21 17.51
C LYS A 28 14.23 12.68 16.56
N GLY A 29 14.28 13.98 16.28
CA GLY A 29 15.22 14.52 15.30
C GLY A 29 16.70 14.33 15.64
N SER A 30 17.06 14.24 16.93
CA SER A 30 18.43 13.91 17.37
C SER A 30 18.84 12.50 16.93
N GLU A 31 17.93 11.54 17.07
CA GLU A 31 18.14 10.14 16.68
C GLU A 31 18.14 9.98 15.17
N THR A 32 17.27 10.68 14.42
CA THR A 32 17.29 10.61 12.94
C THR A 32 18.63 11.07 12.36
N ARG A 33 19.25 12.09 12.95
CA ARG A 33 20.59 12.54 12.49
C ARG A 33 21.66 11.52 12.82
N LYS A 34 21.58 10.91 14.00
CA LYS A 34 22.50 9.85 14.42
C LYS A 34 22.34 8.60 13.54
N ASP A 35 21.10 8.16 13.29
CA ASP A 35 20.74 7.05 12.39
C ASP A 35 21.23 7.29 10.95
N ILE A 36 21.22 8.54 10.45
CA ILE A 36 21.78 8.86 9.13
C ILE A 36 23.28 8.64 9.11
N VAL A 37 23.99 9.05 10.17
CA VAL A 37 25.45 8.95 10.26
C VAL A 37 25.88 7.49 10.46
N GLU A 38 25.29 6.80 11.43
CA GLU A 38 25.62 5.40 11.76
C GLU A 38 25.04 4.43 10.72
N GLY A 39 23.79 4.63 10.31
CA GLY A 39 23.13 3.80 9.30
C GLY A 39 23.81 3.86 7.93
N SER A 40 24.43 4.98 7.55
CA SER A 40 25.16 5.04 6.28
C SER A 40 26.33 4.05 6.18
N LYS A 41 26.88 3.60 7.32
CA LYS A 41 28.07 2.75 7.39
C LYS A 41 27.74 1.26 7.53
N ASP A 42 26.68 0.93 8.26
CA ASP A 42 26.34 -0.45 8.62
C ASP A 42 25.19 -1.04 7.77
N LEU A 43 24.28 -0.18 7.25
CA LEU A 43 23.15 -0.58 6.40
C LEU A 43 23.59 -1.28 5.10
N ALA A 44 24.78 -0.96 4.59
CA ALA A 44 25.31 -1.56 3.37
C ALA A 44 25.71 -3.04 3.52
N VAL A 45 26.06 -3.48 4.73
CA VAL A 45 26.60 -4.82 4.98
C VAL A 45 25.49 -5.80 5.37
N ASP A 46 24.51 -5.36 6.16
CA ASP A 46 23.44 -6.23 6.67
C ASP A 46 22.24 -6.38 5.72
N ILE A 47 21.94 -5.36 4.90
CA ILE A 47 20.95 -5.49 3.80
C ILE A 47 21.37 -6.61 2.86
N LYS A 48 22.69 -6.75 2.62
CA LYS A 48 23.25 -7.70 1.67
C LYS A 48 23.05 -9.17 2.07
N ASN A 49 22.95 -9.48 3.36
CA ASN A 49 22.87 -10.85 3.85
C ASN A 49 21.43 -11.31 4.16
N ASN A 50 20.49 -10.40 4.41
CA ASN A 50 19.11 -10.73 4.80
C ASN A 50 18.07 -10.50 3.69
N ILE A 51 18.41 -9.75 2.64
CA ILE A 51 17.46 -9.45 1.55
C ILE A 51 17.08 -10.70 0.75
N ASP A 52 17.97 -11.69 0.68
CA ASP A 52 17.73 -12.92 -0.09
C ASP A 52 16.67 -13.84 0.54
N ASN A 53 16.61 -13.92 1.87
CA ASN A 53 15.57 -14.70 2.57
C ASN A 53 14.22 -13.99 2.53
N VAL A 54 14.22 -12.65 2.65
CA VAL A 54 13.02 -11.82 2.60
C VAL A 54 12.39 -11.84 1.20
N VAL A 55 13.19 -11.82 0.13
CA VAL A 55 12.72 -11.90 -1.26
C VAL A 55 12.03 -13.23 -1.54
N ASN A 56 12.49 -14.32 -0.92
CA ASN A 56 11.89 -15.64 -1.08
C ASN A 56 10.57 -15.78 -0.29
N GLU A 57 10.50 -15.34 0.97
CA GLU A 57 9.26 -15.40 1.78
C GLU A 57 8.16 -14.46 1.23
N VAL A 58 8.54 -13.29 0.70
CA VAL A 58 7.62 -12.37 0.03
C VAL A 58 7.09 -12.98 -1.28
N SER A 59 7.90 -13.75 -2.00
CA SER A 59 7.48 -14.40 -3.26
C SER A 59 6.38 -15.44 -3.05
N GLU A 60 6.42 -16.19 -1.96
CA GLU A 60 5.37 -17.17 -1.67
C GLU A 60 4.08 -16.49 -1.17
N LYS A 61 4.18 -15.52 -0.24
CA LYS A 61 3.02 -14.76 0.24
C LYS A 61 2.36 -13.91 -0.83
N PHE A 62 3.12 -13.42 -1.81
CA PHE A 62 2.59 -12.64 -2.92
C PHE A 62 1.69 -13.48 -3.84
N SER A 63 1.91 -14.79 -3.93
CA SER A 63 1.05 -15.71 -4.67
C SER A 63 -0.34 -15.85 -4.02
N THR A 64 -0.39 -16.00 -2.68
CA THR A 64 -1.66 -16.05 -1.92
C THR A 64 -2.38 -14.71 -1.89
N LEU A 65 -1.64 -13.61 -1.67
CA LEU A 65 -2.16 -12.24 -1.73
C LEU A 65 -2.78 -11.90 -3.09
N LYS A 66 -2.24 -12.46 -4.17
CA LYS A 66 -2.77 -12.28 -5.52
C LYS A 66 -4.15 -12.91 -5.67
N GLN A 67 -4.33 -14.10 -5.11
CA GLN A 67 -5.61 -14.80 -5.15
C GLN A 67 -6.66 -14.15 -4.21
N GLU A 68 -6.27 -13.76 -2.99
CA GLU A 68 -7.13 -12.99 -2.07
C GLU A 68 -7.46 -11.59 -2.62
N GLY A 69 -6.52 -10.96 -3.33
CA GLY A 69 -6.71 -9.68 -3.99
C GLY A 69 -7.72 -9.76 -5.14
N GLU A 70 -7.70 -10.83 -5.93
CA GLU A 70 -8.69 -11.09 -6.99
C GLU A 70 -10.11 -11.26 -6.41
N GLU A 71 -10.22 -11.94 -5.27
CA GLU A 71 -11.50 -12.12 -4.57
C GLU A 71 -11.99 -10.84 -3.90
N LEU A 72 -11.10 -10.05 -3.29
CA LEU A 72 -11.40 -8.73 -2.72
C LEU A 72 -11.86 -7.73 -3.78
N VAL A 73 -11.28 -7.79 -4.98
CA VAL A 73 -11.69 -6.94 -6.10
C VAL A 73 -13.05 -7.38 -6.64
N GLN A 74 -13.35 -8.68 -6.71
CA GLN A 74 -14.68 -9.18 -7.08
C GLN A 74 -15.75 -8.82 -6.04
N LYS A 75 -15.50 -9.06 -4.75
CA LYS A 75 -16.41 -8.66 -3.65
C LYS A 75 -16.59 -7.15 -3.55
N GLY A 76 -15.53 -6.39 -3.84
CA GLY A 76 -15.57 -4.93 -3.89
C GLY A 76 -16.45 -4.42 -5.03
N LYS A 77 -16.38 -5.06 -6.20
CA LYS A 77 -17.26 -4.76 -7.33
C LYS A 77 -18.71 -5.12 -7.04
N GLU A 78 -18.97 -6.31 -6.51
CA GLU A 78 -20.32 -6.73 -6.16
C GLU A 78 -20.95 -5.83 -5.08
N LYS A 79 -20.21 -5.48 -4.02
CA LYS A 79 -20.68 -4.53 -2.99
C LYS A 79 -20.86 -3.12 -3.55
N ALA A 80 -20.01 -2.68 -4.47
CA ALA A 80 -20.16 -1.38 -5.12
C ALA A 80 -21.42 -1.34 -6.00
N ASP A 81 -21.69 -2.41 -6.74
CA ASP A 81 -22.89 -2.54 -7.57
C ASP A 81 -24.16 -2.66 -6.70
N GLU A 82 -24.11 -3.39 -5.60
CA GLU A 82 -25.22 -3.52 -4.65
C GLU A 82 -25.51 -2.19 -3.92
N LEU A 83 -24.48 -1.45 -3.51
CA LEU A 83 -24.61 -0.12 -2.93
C LEU A 83 -25.15 0.88 -3.95
N ALA A 84 -24.69 0.81 -5.20
CA ALA A 84 -25.19 1.65 -6.28
C ALA A 84 -26.65 1.35 -6.59
N GLN A 85 -27.06 0.08 -6.58
CA GLN A 85 -28.47 -0.32 -6.78
C GLN A 85 -29.35 0.07 -5.59
N LYS A 86 -28.94 -0.19 -4.35
CA LYS A 86 -29.66 0.25 -3.14
C LYS A 86 -29.75 1.78 -3.05
N GLY A 87 -28.71 2.48 -3.49
CA GLY A 87 -28.71 3.94 -3.62
C GLY A 87 -29.75 4.42 -4.63
N LYS A 88 -29.76 3.84 -5.84
CA LYS A 88 -30.75 4.15 -6.87
C LYS A 88 -32.18 3.85 -6.44
N GLU A 89 -32.39 2.72 -5.76
CA GLU A 89 -33.72 2.32 -5.28
C GLU A 89 -34.23 3.24 -4.16
N LYS A 90 -33.36 3.64 -3.22
CA LYS A 90 -33.70 4.65 -2.20
C LYS A 90 -33.99 6.02 -2.81
N ILE A 91 -33.19 6.45 -3.79
CA ILE A 91 -33.41 7.73 -4.48
C ILE A 91 -34.77 7.73 -5.18
N ASN A 92 -35.13 6.64 -5.86
CA ASN A 92 -36.42 6.55 -6.54
C ASN A 92 -37.59 6.60 -5.57
N ARG A 93 -37.54 5.85 -4.46
CA ARG A 93 -38.62 5.87 -3.45
C ARG A 93 -38.77 7.20 -2.73
N VAL A 94 -37.67 7.91 -2.45
CA VAL A 94 -37.71 9.26 -1.83
C VAL A 94 -38.25 10.29 -2.81
N THR A 95 -37.95 10.14 -4.11
CA THR A 95 -38.48 11.02 -5.16
C THR A 95 -39.96 10.75 -5.47
N GLU A 96 -40.44 9.52 -5.25
CA GLU A 96 -41.85 9.13 -5.46
C GLU A 96 -42.76 9.48 -4.27
N GLN A 97 -42.17 9.70 -3.08
CA GLN A 97 -42.87 10.08 -1.86
C GLN A 97 -42.88 11.59 -1.58
N ALA A 98 -42.21 12.41 -2.41
CA ALA A 98 -42.16 13.86 -2.34
C ALA A 98 -42.92 14.49 -3.52
#